data_AF-A0ABD2UXH8-F1
#
_entry.id   AF-A0ABD2UXH8-F1
#
_cell.length_a   1.000
_cell.length_b   1.000
_cell.length_c   1.000
_cell.angle_alpha   90.00
_cell.angle_beta   90.00
_cell.angle_gamma   90.00
#
_symmetry.space_group_name_H-M   'P 1'
#
loop_
_entity.id
_entity.type
_entity.pdbx_description
1 polymer ?
#
loop_
_entity_poly.entity_id
_entity_poly.type
_entity_poly.pdbx_seq_one_letter_code
_entity_poly.pdbx_strand_id
1 'polypeptide(L)'
;MDSSTPNCHGLSTFHISFFYFIVIASTLLCSSTATRDLTKKSEFNTSDFIKTSCSTTLYPKLCFETLSPYSNSIQTNPMELANSALTVSLKGAKSTTNKIAKMSKEESLGAAEAHALTDCVENMEDSVDELQKSLLEMKNLNGPDFEEKMGNVMTWVCQFKSGQVIMDRGS
;
A
#
# COMPACT_ATOMS: atom_id res chain seq x y z
N MET A 1 -38.80 -8.42 -33.82
CA MET A 1 -38.91 -9.82 -33.41
C MET A 1 -37.62 -10.48 -33.85
N ASP A 2 -36.61 -10.80 -33.03
CA ASP A 2 -36.50 -10.85 -31.59
C ASP A 2 -35.08 -10.39 -31.19
N SER A 3 -35.00 -9.55 -30.16
CA SER A 3 -33.77 -9.18 -29.48
C SER A 3 -33.60 -10.08 -28.26
N SER A 4 -32.83 -11.17 -28.39
CA SER A 4 -32.42 -11.99 -27.26
C SER A 4 -31.24 -11.33 -26.54
N THR A 5 -31.53 -10.62 -25.46
CA THR A 5 -30.56 -10.16 -24.46
C THR A 5 -29.98 -11.34 -23.68
N PRO A 6 -28.65 -11.49 -23.54
CA PRO A 6 -28.06 -12.50 -22.67
C PRO A 6 -28.25 -12.11 -21.19
N ASN A 7 -28.79 -13.05 -20.42
CA ASN A 7 -29.16 -12.89 -19.01
C ASN A 7 -27.95 -12.56 -18.10
N CYS A 8 -27.98 -11.41 -17.43
CA CYS A 8 -26.96 -10.91 -16.49
C CYS A 8 -26.80 -11.73 -15.18
N HIS A 9 -27.64 -12.74 -14.95
CA HIS A 9 -27.61 -13.56 -13.72
C HIS A 9 -26.52 -14.64 -13.74
N GLY A 10 -25.98 -14.99 -14.92
CA GLY A 10 -24.98 -16.07 -15.06
C GLY A 10 -23.54 -15.65 -14.74
N LEU A 11 -23.22 -14.36 -14.79
CA LEU A 11 -21.86 -13.87 -14.54
C LEU A 11 -21.55 -13.84 -13.04
N SER A 12 -22.54 -13.51 -12.21
CA SER A 12 -22.40 -13.46 -10.74
C SER A 12 -22.23 -14.86 -10.12
N THR A 13 -22.96 -15.87 -10.62
CA THR A 13 -22.84 -17.25 -10.14
C THR A 13 -21.51 -17.90 -10.52
N PHE A 14 -20.93 -17.51 -11.67
CA PHE A 14 -19.62 -17.99 -12.11
C PHE A 14 -18.50 -17.52 -11.18
N HIS A 15 -18.53 -16.28 -10.74
CA HIS A 15 -17.56 -15.75 -9.78
C HIS A 15 -17.66 -16.45 -8.42
N ILE A 16 -18.89 -16.66 -7.91
CA ILE A 16 -19.10 -17.35 -6.62
C ILE A 16 -18.58 -18.80 -6.66
N SER A 17 -18.85 -19.51 -7.75
CA SER A 17 -18.35 -20.88 -7.94
C SER A 17 -16.82 -20.93 -8.07
N PHE A 18 -16.20 -19.93 -8.70
CA PHE A 18 -14.75 -19.83 -8.85
C PHE A 18 -14.05 -19.55 -7.52
N PHE A 19 -14.59 -18.64 -6.70
CA PHE A 19 -14.09 -18.37 -5.36
C PHE A 19 -14.21 -19.60 -4.45
N TYR A 20 -15.31 -20.33 -4.52
CA TYR A 20 -15.50 -21.54 -3.72
C TYR A 20 -14.50 -22.66 -4.09
N PHE A 21 -14.17 -22.80 -5.38
CA PHE A 21 -13.19 -23.77 -5.86
C PHE A 21 -11.75 -23.45 -5.39
N ILE A 22 -11.39 -22.15 -5.34
CA ILE A 22 -10.08 -21.70 -4.85
C ILE A 22 -9.89 -21.98 -3.35
N VAL A 23 -10.95 -21.81 -2.55
CA VAL A 23 -10.90 -22.07 -1.10
C VAL A 23 -10.72 -23.56 -0.81
N ILE A 24 -11.40 -24.43 -1.57
CA ILE A 24 -11.28 -25.89 -1.42
C ILE A 24 -9.90 -26.39 -1.89
N ALA A 25 -9.35 -25.83 -2.96
CA ALA A 25 -8.00 -26.18 -3.43
C ALA A 25 -6.91 -25.80 -2.40
N SER A 26 -7.14 -24.70 -1.65
CA SER A 26 -6.19 -24.19 -0.65
C SER A 26 -6.15 -25.03 0.63
N THR A 27 -7.25 -25.69 1.00
CA THR A 27 -7.32 -26.55 2.21
C THR A 27 -6.75 -27.94 1.99
N LEU A 28 -6.57 -28.38 0.74
CA LEU A 28 -6.02 -29.70 0.39
C LEU A 28 -4.48 -29.76 0.34
N LEU A 29 -3.78 -28.62 0.46
CA LEU A 29 -2.32 -28.55 0.30
C LEU A 29 -1.51 -28.51 1.61
N CYS A 30 -2.14 -28.60 2.78
CA CYS A 30 -1.43 -28.58 4.06
C CYS A 30 -1.29 -29.98 4.68
N SER A 31 -0.21 -30.67 4.32
CA SER A 31 0.40 -31.67 5.20
C SER A 31 1.90 -31.65 5.04
N SER A 32 2.60 -31.05 6.01
CA SER A 32 3.96 -31.41 6.42
C SER A 32 4.34 -30.69 7.71
N THR A 33 4.69 -31.46 8.74
CA THR A 33 5.42 -31.02 9.93
C THR A 33 6.92 -31.20 9.71
N ALA A 34 7.75 -30.20 10.06
CA ALA A 34 9.18 -30.42 10.35
C ALA A 34 9.82 -29.25 11.12
N THR A 35 10.58 -29.62 12.14
CA THR A 35 11.21 -28.82 13.21
C THR A 35 12.53 -28.13 12.83
N ARG A 36 12.66 -26.87 13.33
CA ARG A 36 13.81 -26.03 13.73
C ARG A 36 15.14 -26.04 12.92
N ASP A 37 15.31 -24.96 12.15
CA ASP A 37 16.49 -24.06 12.19
C ASP A 37 15.91 -22.63 12.27
N LEU A 38 15.85 -22.05 13.47
CA LEU A 38 14.93 -20.93 13.73
C LEU A 38 15.38 -19.58 13.19
N THR A 39 16.68 -19.36 13.00
CA THR A 39 17.21 -18.06 12.57
C THR A 39 17.30 -17.97 11.06
N LYS A 40 17.84 -19.01 10.40
CA LYS A 40 17.98 -19.02 8.93
C LYS A 40 16.65 -19.26 8.22
N LYS A 41 15.76 -20.09 8.80
CA LYS A 41 14.40 -20.32 8.27
C LYS A 41 13.52 -19.08 8.44
N SER A 42 13.61 -18.37 9.56
CA SER A 42 12.79 -17.17 9.80
C SER A 42 13.11 -16.04 8.81
N GLU A 43 14.39 -15.81 8.54
CA GLU A 43 14.83 -14.82 7.56
C GLU A 43 14.42 -15.21 6.13
N PHE A 44 14.58 -16.49 5.76
CA PHE A 44 14.12 -17.03 4.49
C PHE A 44 12.60 -16.88 4.31
N ASN A 45 11.82 -17.25 5.34
CA ASN A 45 10.36 -17.12 5.35
C ASN A 45 9.91 -15.66 5.25
N THR A 46 10.62 -14.74 5.89
CA THR A 46 10.32 -13.31 5.85
C THR A 46 10.62 -12.72 4.47
N SER A 47 11.75 -13.09 3.87
CA SER A 47 12.10 -12.67 2.51
C SER A 47 11.04 -13.12 1.50
N ASP A 48 10.61 -14.37 1.59
CA ASP A 48 9.58 -14.92 0.70
C ASP A 48 8.19 -14.33 0.98
N PHE A 49 7.87 -14.02 2.23
CA PHE A 49 6.68 -13.26 2.60
C PHE A 49 6.67 -11.87 1.96
N ILE A 50 7.79 -11.13 2.03
CA ILE A 50 7.92 -9.80 1.40
C ILE A 50 7.82 -9.93 -0.12
N LYS A 51 8.49 -10.89 -0.76
CA LYS A 51 8.38 -11.12 -2.21
C LYS A 51 6.94 -11.39 -2.63
N THR A 52 6.25 -12.26 -1.91
CA THR A 52 4.85 -12.61 -2.19
C THR A 52 3.95 -11.38 -2.04
N SER A 53 4.13 -10.62 -0.96
CA SER A 53 3.38 -9.37 -0.73
C SER A 53 3.65 -8.32 -1.81
N CYS A 54 4.90 -8.20 -2.27
CA CYS A 54 5.28 -7.27 -3.33
C CYS A 54 4.84 -7.70 -4.74
N SER A 55 4.51 -8.97 -4.95
CA SER A 55 4.13 -9.49 -6.27
C SER A 55 2.86 -8.87 -6.85
N THR A 56 1.99 -8.36 -5.99
CA THR A 56 0.72 -7.70 -6.36
C THR A 56 0.88 -6.19 -6.58
N THR A 57 2.08 -5.63 -6.34
CA THR A 57 2.35 -4.20 -6.51
C THR A 57 2.71 -3.86 -7.96
N LEU A 58 2.58 -2.57 -8.32
CA LEU A 58 2.95 -2.10 -9.66
C LEU A 58 4.46 -2.21 -9.94
N TYR A 59 5.29 -2.13 -8.90
CA TYR A 59 6.74 -2.20 -8.99
C TYR A 59 7.31 -3.27 -8.04
N PRO A 60 7.13 -4.57 -8.33
CA PRO A 60 7.49 -5.65 -7.41
C PRO A 60 8.96 -5.65 -6.99
N LYS A 61 9.86 -5.37 -7.94
CA LYS A 61 11.30 -5.28 -7.69
C LYS A 61 11.63 -4.14 -6.72
N LEU A 62 11.10 -2.94 -6.99
CA LEU A 62 11.32 -1.77 -6.14
C LEU A 62 10.74 -1.99 -4.75
N CYS A 63 9.54 -2.58 -4.65
CA CYS A 63 8.91 -2.93 -3.38
C CYS A 63 9.82 -3.85 -2.54
N PHE A 64 10.33 -4.92 -3.14
CA PHE A 64 11.21 -5.86 -2.43
C PHE A 64 12.52 -5.20 -2.01
N GLU A 65 13.20 -4.48 -2.90
CA GLU A 65 14.44 -3.76 -2.58
C GLU A 65 14.24 -2.74 -1.47
N THR A 66 13.10 -2.06 -1.46
CA THR A 66 12.73 -1.06 -0.45
C THR A 66 12.43 -1.68 0.91
N LEU A 67 11.76 -2.84 0.95
CA LEU A 67 11.29 -3.46 2.20
C LEU A 67 12.24 -4.53 2.76
N SER A 68 13.09 -5.13 1.94
CA SER A 68 14.05 -6.16 2.40
C SER A 68 14.95 -5.73 3.56
N PRO A 69 15.42 -4.46 3.67
CA PRO A 69 16.20 -4.01 4.82
C PRO A 69 15.39 -3.97 6.13
N TYR A 70 14.06 -3.98 6.04
CA TYR A 70 13.13 -3.95 7.17
C TYR A 70 12.63 -5.34 7.55
N SER A 71 13.16 -6.40 6.96
CA SER A 71 12.79 -7.80 7.20
C SER A 71 12.70 -8.16 8.70
N ASN A 72 13.66 -7.74 9.52
CA ASN A 72 13.62 -8.02 10.97
C ASN A 72 12.42 -7.39 11.70
N SER A 73 11.97 -6.22 11.26
CA SER A 73 10.78 -5.55 11.81
C SER A 73 9.49 -6.14 11.26
N ILE A 74 9.48 -6.45 9.96
CA ILE A 74 8.32 -6.98 9.23
C ILE A 74 8.00 -8.42 9.65
N GLN A 75 9.03 -9.25 9.77
CA GLN A 75 8.91 -10.70 9.95
C GLN A 75 7.89 -11.29 8.96
N THR A 76 6.84 -11.95 9.45
CA THR A 76 5.73 -12.46 8.63
C THR A 76 4.39 -11.81 9.02
N ASN A 77 4.45 -10.57 9.51
CA ASN A 77 3.28 -9.83 9.97
C ASN A 77 2.82 -8.79 8.91
N PRO A 78 1.62 -8.94 8.33
CA PRO A 78 1.09 -7.98 7.36
C PRO A 78 0.94 -6.55 7.89
N MET A 79 0.64 -6.38 9.17
CA MET A 79 0.53 -5.06 9.79
C MET A 79 1.90 -4.38 9.91
N GLU A 80 2.93 -5.13 10.30
CA GLU A 80 4.31 -4.61 10.33
C GLU A 80 4.86 -4.34 8.93
N LEU A 81 4.44 -5.13 7.93
CA LEU A 81 4.74 -4.86 6.52
C LEU A 81 4.14 -3.51 6.08
N ALA A 82 2.86 -3.28 6.37
CA ALA A 82 2.17 -2.03 6.05
C ALA A 82 2.78 -0.84 6.80
N ASN A 83 3.07 -0.98 8.10
CA ASN A 83 3.74 0.05 8.90
C ASN A 83 5.13 0.39 8.36
N SER A 84 5.90 -0.61 7.98
CA SER A 84 7.23 -0.42 7.38
C SER A 84 7.13 0.30 6.03
N ALA A 85 6.19 -0.13 5.18
CA ALA A 85 5.95 0.52 3.89
C ALA A 85 5.53 1.99 4.03
N LEU A 86 4.59 2.29 4.94
CA LEU A 86 4.17 3.67 5.22
C LEU A 86 5.31 4.51 5.79
N THR A 87 6.11 3.95 6.70
CA THR A 87 7.27 4.66 7.30
C THR A 87 8.32 5.00 6.23
N VAL A 88 8.61 4.05 5.34
CA VAL A 88 9.58 4.29 4.25
C VAL A 88 9.03 5.32 3.26
N SER A 89 7.76 5.21 2.88
CA SER A 89 7.10 6.20 2.02
C SER A 89 7.13 7.60 2.63
N LEU A 90 6.83 7.73 3.92
CA LEU A 90 6.88 9.02 4.64
C LEU A 90 8.30 9.60 4.63
N LYS A 91 9.32 8.77 4.90
CA LYS A 91 10.72 9.21 4.86
C LYS A 91 11.12 9.65 3.46
N GLY A 92 10.70 8.90 2.43
CA GLY A 92 10.90 9.22 1.03
C GLY A 92 10.26 10.56 0.66
N ALA A 93 8.97 10.73 0.96
CA ALA A 93 8.21 11.95 0.72
C ALA A 93 8.89 13.16 1.37
N LYS A 94 9.18 13.11 2.69
CA LYS A 94 9.89 14.20 3.39
C LYS A 94 11.24 14.53 2.77
N SER A 95 12.02 13.51 2.40
CA SER A 95 13.32 13.73 1.76
C SER A 95 13.17 14.42 0.41
N THR A 96 12.21 14.00 -0.39
CA THR A 96 11.90 14.59 -1.69
C THR A 96 11.38 16.02 -1.55
N THR A 97 10.41 16.28 -0.67
CA THR A 97 9.91 17.63 -0.37
C THR A 97 11.05 18.57 -0.01
N ASN A 98 11.95 18.15 0.89
CA ASN A 98 13.11 18.96 1.28
C ASN A 98 14.09 19.22 0.12
N LYS A 99 14.25 18.27 -0.80
CA LYS A 99 15.09 18.47 -1.99
C LYS A 99 14.43 19.47 -2.94
N ILE A 100 13.14 19.34 -3.20
CA ILE A 100 12.38 20.24 -4.08
C ILE A 100 12.35 21.66 -3.48
N ALA A 101 12.17 21.79 -2.17
CA ALA A 101 12.19 23.08 -1.47
C ALA A 101 13.56 23.77 -1.47
N LYS A 102 14.65 23.00 -1.63
CA LYS A 102 15.99 23.56 -1.86
C LYS A 102 16.15 24.00 -3.30
N MET A 103 15.73 23.17 -4.25
CA MET A 103 15.77 23.49 -5.67
C MET A 103 14.94 24.74 -5.98
N SER A 104 13.75 24.91 -5.39
CA SER A 104 12.89 26.09 -5.61
C SER A 104 13.52 27.43 -5.21
N LYS A 105 14.59 27.41 -4.41
CA LYS A 105 15.31 28.59 -3.94
C LYS A 105 16.63 28.82 -4.68
N GLU A 106 16.94 28.01 -5.68
CA GLU A 106 18.16 28.19 -6.49
C GLU A 106 18.03 29.43 -7.37
N GLU A 107 19.02 30.32 -7.29
CA GLU A 107 19.05 31.58 -8.04
C GLU A 107 19.16 31.38 -9.57
N SER A 108 19.52 30.18 -10.00
CA SER A 108 19.62 29.78 -11.41
C SER A 108 18.27 29.51 -12.08
N LEU A 109 17.18 29.44 -11.31
CA LEU A 109 15.84 29.16 -11.84
C LEU A 109 15.14 30.42 -12.36
N GLY A 110 14.39 30.24 -13.44
CA GLY A 110 13.41 31.24 -13.88
C GLY A 110 12.23 31.33 -12.91
N ALA A 111 11.49 32.44 -12.98
CA ALA A 111 10.37 32.70 -12.06
C ALA A 111 9.24 31.67 -12.19
N ALA A 112 9.00 31.15 -13.40
CA ALA A 112 7.97 30.15 -13.64
C ALA A 112 8.35 28.79 -13.05
N GLU A 113 9.61 28.39 -13.19
CA GLU A 113 10.15 27.15 -12.64
C GLU A 113 10.17 27.19 -11.10
N ALA A 114 10.59 28.31 -10.51
CA ALA A 114 10.58 28.50 -9.06
C ALA A 114 9.15 28.43 -8.48
N HIS A 115 8.18 29.01 -9.18
CA HIS A 115 6.76 28.93 -8.79
C HIS A 115 6.25 27.49 -8.87
N ALA A 116 6.48 26.79 -9.99
CA ALA A 116 6.05 25.39 -10.14
C ALA A 116 6.66 24.46 -9.09
N LEU A 117 7.92 24.68 -8.70
CA LEU A 117 8.54 23.91 -7.63
C LEU A 117 7.96 24.25 -6.25
N THR A 118 7.55 25.50 -6.02
CA THR A 118 6.86 25.90 -4.79
C THR A 118 5.52 25.18 -4.66
N ASP A 119 4.70 25.18 -5.71
CA ASP A 119 3.42 24.46 -5.73
C ASP A 119 3.63 22.95 -5.53
N CYS A 120 4.71 22.40 -6.10
CA CYS A 120 5.09 21.01 -5.90
C CYS A 120 5.46 20.70 -4.44
N VAL A 121 6.16 21.63 -3.76
CA VAL A 121 6.46 21.49 -2.32
C VAL A 121 5.18 21.44 -1.52
N GLU A 122 4.24 22.37 -1.74
CA GLU A 122 2.96 22.41 -1.02
C GLU A 122 2.18 21.09 -1.17
N ASN A 123 2.02 20.59 -2.39
CA ASN A 123 1.33 19.32 -2.63
C ASN A 123 2.07 18.10 -1.99
N MET A 124 3.39 18.16 -1.92
CA MET A 124 4.20 17.11 -1.29
C MET A 124 4.16 17.20 0.24
N GLU A 125 3.99 18.40 0.82
CA GLU A 125 3.75 18.61 2.25
C GLU A 125 2.38 18.05 2.66
N ASP A 126 1.34 18.31 1.89
CA ASP A 126 0.02 17.70 2.10
C ASP A 126 0.10 16.17 2.10
N SER A 127 0.83 15.61 1.13
CA SER A 127 1.06 14.15 1.05
C SER A 127 1.80 13.61 2.28
N VAL A 128 2.74 14.37 2.84
CA VAL A 128 3.46 14.00 4.06
C VAL A 128 2.51 13.96 5.25
N ASP A 129 1.62 14.94 5.37
CA ASP A 129 0.63 15.02 6.45
C ASP A 129 -0.36 13.85 6.39
N GLU A 130 -0.86 13.49 5.20
CA GLU A 130 -1.74 12.33 5.02
C GLU A 130 -1.05 11.00 5.33
N LEU A 131 0.24 10.86 4.98
CA LEU A 131 1.03 9.69 5.35
C LEU A 131 1.25 9.60 6.87
N GLN A 132 1.41 10.73 7.56
CA GLN A 132 1.49 10.76 9.02
C GLN A 132 0.18 10.36 9.68
N LYS A 133 -0.96 10.86 9.19
CA LYS A 133 -2.29 10.44 9.65
C LYS A 133 -2.50 8.94 9.46
N SER A 134 -2.16 8.42 8.28
CA SER A 134 -2.24 6.99 7.98
C SER A 134 -1.45 6.13 8.97
N LEU A 135 -0.23 6.55 9.35
CA LEU A 135 0.57 5.86 10.36
C LEU A 135 -0.03 5.91 11.76
N LEU A 136 -0.70 7.00 12.14
CA LEU A 136 -1.38 7.10 13.43
C LEU A 136 -2.57 6.14 13.49
N GLU A 137 -3.33 6.07 12.40
CA GLU A 137 -4.51 5.22 12.32
C GLU A 137 -4.15 3.74 12.27
N MET A 138 -3.07 3.39 11.58
CA MET A 138 -2.52 2.03 11.60
C MET A 138 -2.15 1.56 13.02
N LYS A 139 -1.71 2.45 13.91
CA LYS A 139 -1.43 2.12 15.32
C LYS A 139 -2.70 1.91 16.14
N ASN A 140 -3.79 2.52 15.73
CA ASN A 140 -5.09 2.43 16.38
C ASN A 140 -5.97 1.29 15.83
N LEU A 141 -5.44 0.47 14.90
CA LEU A 141 -6.16 -0.64 14.28
C LEU A 141 -6.51 -1.82 15.20
N ASN A 142 -5.99 -1.84 16.44
CA ASN A 142 -6.36 -2.88 17.41
C ASN A 142 -7.70 -2.56 18.07
N GLY A 143 -8.78 -3.13 17.52
CA GLY A 143 -10.13 -3.04 18.06
C GLY A 143 -11.19 -3.68 17.12
N PRO A 144 -12.46 -3.76 17.55
CA PRO A 144 -13.56 -4.29 16.72
C PRO A 144 -13.80 -3.53 15.41
N ASP A 145 -13.20 -2.33 15.26
CA ASP A 145 -13.36 -1.43 14.10
C ASP A 145 -12.30 -1.64 13.00
N PHE A 146 -11.66 -2.82 12.96
CA PHE A 146 -10.56 -3.13 12.04
C PHE A 146 -10.94 -2.94 10.56
N GLU A 147 -12.15 -3.34 10.16
CA GLU A 147 -12.63 -3.20 8.78
C GLU A 147 -12.84 -1.73 8.37
N GLU A 148 -13.42 -0.92 9.26
CA GLU A 148 -13.64 0.53 9.02
C GLU A 148 -12.31 1.26 8.89
N LYS A 149 -11.39 1.01 9.82
CA LYS A 149 -10.08 1.67 9.85
C LYS A 149 -9.18 1.20 8.70
N MET A 150 -9.23 -0.07 8.28
CA MET A 150 -8.55 -0.55 7.07
C MET A 150 -9.17 0.07 5.80
N GLY A 151 -10.50 0.24 5.77
CA GLY A 151 -11.20 0.97 4.72
C GLY A 151 -10.72 2.42 4.59
N ASN A 152 -10.52 3.10 5.72
CA ASN A 152 -9.99 4.47 5.75
C ASN A 152 -8.54 4.54 5.26
N VAL A 153 -7.68 3.63 5.72
CA VAL A 153 -6.28 3.53 5.25
C VAL A 153 -6.22 3.27 3.75
N MET A 154 -7.02 2.32 3.24
CA MET A 154 -7.11 2.04 1.80
C MET A 154 -7.60 3.28 1.04
N THR A 155 -8.58 4.00 1.58
CA THR A 155 -9.13 5.21 0.97
C THR A 155 -8.08 6.32 0.89
N TRP A 156 -7.26 6.55 1.93
CA TRP A 156 -6.17 7.54 1.90
C TRP A 156 -5.03 7.14 0.95
N VAL A 157 -4.68 5.85 0.90
CA VAL A 157 -3.69 5.32 -0.05
C VAL A 157 -4.19 5.38 -1.50
N CYS A 158 -5.49 5.21 -1.73
CA CYS A 158 -6.10 5.37 -3.05
C CYS A 158 -6.19 6.86 -3.47
N GLN A 159 -6.37 7.78 -2.53
CA GLN A 159 -6.28 9.23 -2.80
C GLN A 159 -4.88 9.62 -3.28
N PHE A 160 -3.82 9.01 -2.72
CA PHE A 160 -2.44 9.19 -3.19
C PHE A 160 -2.23 8.77 -4.65
N LYS A 161 -3.00 7.79 -5.16
CA LYS A 161 -2.96 7.42 -6.59
C LYS A 161 -3.66 8.42 -7.51
N SER A 162 -4.52 9.29 -6.97
CA SER A 162 -5.52 9.99 -7.77
C SER A 162 -5.22 11.47 -7.97
N GLY A 163 -4.32 12.09 -7.20
CA GLY A 163 -3.87 13.48 -7.44
C GLY A 163 -5.02 14.48 -7.62
N GLN A 164 -6.14 14.30 -6.93
CA GLN A 164 -7.32 15.14 -7.06
C GLN A 164 -7.95 15.38 -5.69
N VAL A 165 -7.64 16.54 -5.11
CA VAL A 165 -8.44 17.15 -4.05
C VAL A 165 -9.74 17.63 -4.67
N ILE A 166 -10.89 17.04 -4.32
CA ILE A 166 -12.18 17.74 -4.23
C ILE A 166 -12.99 17.14 -3.07
N MET A 167 -13.10 17.93 -1.99
CA MET A 167 -14.28 18.20 -1.17
C MET A 167 -15.31 17.06 -1.01
N ASP A 168 -15.47 16.55 0.21
CA ASP A 168 -16.73 16.83 0.91
C ASP A 168 -16.59 16.73 2.44
N ARG A 169 -16.77 17.88 3.08
CA ARG A 169 -17.02 18.04 4.51
C ARG A 169 -18.41 18.66 4.60
N GLY A 170 -19.43 17.87 4.92
CA GLY A 170 -20.73 18.38 5.36
C GLY A 170 -21.94 17.63 4.83
N SER A 171 -22.47 16.71 5.65
CA SER A 171 -23.75 16.93 6.32
C SER A 171 -23.90 16.02 7.53
#